data_AF-K9YAT3-F1
#
_entry.id   AF-K9YAT3-F1
#
_cell.length_a   1.000
_cell.length_b   1.000
_cell.length_c   1.000
_cell.angle_alpha   90.00
_cell.angle_beta   90.00
_cell.angle_gamma   90.00
#
_symmetry.space_group_name_H-M   'P 1'
#
loop_
_entity.id
_entity.type
_entity.pdbx_description
1 polymer ?
#
loop_
_entity_poly.entity_id
_entity_poly.type
_entity_poly.pdbx_seq_one_letter_code
_entity_poly.pdbx_strand_id
1 'polypeptide(L)'
;MKRLQICAYLCSLSFSVLGIVTPSVALPPPEDTPEEVLRTKIILEARSRIDGQPLTPAEYAQLQADLAESPYPPELSPEVQQLIFLLQIRQMLRILTPL
;
A
#
# COMPACT_ATOMS: atom_id res chain seq x y z
N MET A 1 37.65 -27.35 41.37
CA MET A 1 37.84 -25.88 41.25
C MET A 1 37.82 -25.38 39.80
N LYS A 2 38.53 -26.01 38.86
CA LYS A 2 38.64 -25.55 37.45
C LYS A 2 37.30 -25.48 36.68
N ARG A 3 36.35 -26.39 36.94
CA ARG A 3 35.02 -26.40 36.26
C ARG A 3 34.11 -25.23 36.65
N LEU A 4 34.23 -24.74 37.89
CA LEU A 4 33.43 -23.60 38.38
C LEU A 4 33.94 -22.27 37.79
N GLN A 5 35.25 -22.15 37.59
CA GLN A 5 35.87 -21.01 36.92
C GLN A 5 35.46 -20.93 35.44
N ILE A 6 35.39 -22.06 34.74
CA ILE A 6 34.97 -22.10 33.33
C ILE A 6 33.50 -21.67 33.17
N CYS A 7 32.59 -22.12 34.05
CA CYS A 7 31.21 -21.62 34.02
C CYS A 7 31.10 -20.14 34.33
N ALA A 8 31.89 -19.61 35.28
CA ALA A 8 31.90 -18.19 35.59
C ALA A 8 32.37 -17.34 34.41
N TYR A 9 33.40 -17.80 33.69
CA TYR A 9 33.88 -17.15 32.47
C TYR A 9 32.89 -17.26 31.29
N LEU A 10 32.17 -18.38 31.17
CA LEU A 10 31.11 -18.53 30.15
C LEU A 10 29.90 -17.63 30.45
N CYS A 11 29.51 -17.48 31.72
CA CYS A 11 28.44 -16.57 32.10
C CYS A 11 28.83 -15.10 31.94
N SER A 12 30.09 -14.72 32.24
CA SER A 12 30.55 -13.34 32.04
C SER A 12 30.74 -12.99 30.57
N LEU A 13 31.16 -13.94 29.73
CA LEU A 13 31.25 -13.76 28.27
C LEU A 13 29.86 -13.52 27.65
N SER A 14 28.82 -14.22 28.11
CA SER A 14 27.44 -14.01 27.66
C SER A 14 26.86 -12.67 28.11
N PHE A 15 27.25 -12.15 29.28
CA PHE A 15 26.74 -10.87 29.79
C PHE A 15 27.33 -9.67 29.03
N SER A 16 28.58 -9.76 28.56
CA SER A 16 29.21 -8.70 27.74
C SER A 16 28.63 -8.57 26.34
N VAL A 17 27.98 -9.61 25.79
CA VAL A 17 27.40 -9.58 24.43
C VAL A 17 26.03 -8.89 24.41
N LEU A 18 25.31 -8.83 25.54
CA LEU A 18 23.98 -8.21 25.61
C LEU A 18 23.99 -6.68 25.77
N GLY A 19 25.15 -6.05 25.98
CA GLY A 19 25.26 -4.66 26.43
C GLY A 19 25.31 -3.57 25.35
N ILE A 20 25.30 -3.91 24.07
CA ILE A 20 25.43 -2.92 22.98
C ILE A 20 24.15 -2.90 22.14
N VAL A 21 23.07 -2.39 22.72
CA VAL A 21 21.92 -1.91 21.95
C VAL A 21 22.08 -0.40 21.85
N THR A 22 22.74 0.06 20.79
CA THR A 22 22.70 1.48 20.43
C THR A 22 21.28 1.80 19.95
N PRO A 23 20.53 2.72 20.58
CA PRO A 23 19.28 3.18 20.03
C PRO A 23 19.58 3.94 18.74
N SER A 24 19.42 3.29 17.59
CA SER A 24 19.42 3.97 16.31
C SER A 24 18.12 4.76 16.22
N VAL A 25 18.16 6.04 16.62
CA VAL A 25 17.13 7.00 16.24
C VAL A 25 17.37 7.27 14.76
N ALA A 26 16.78 6.44 13.90
CA ALA A 26 16.81 6.63 12.47
C ALA A 26 15.87 7.79 12.14
N LEU A 27 16.39 9.02 12.23
CA LEU A 27 15.74 10.15 11.58
C LEU A 27 15.73 9.87 10.07
N PRO A 28 14.64 10.21 9.36
CA PRO A 28 14.65 10.14 7.91
C PRO A 28 15.80 11.01 7.36
N PRO A 29 16.39 10.62 6.21
CA PRO A 29 17.45 11.39 5.60
C PRO A 29 17.01 12.86 5.40
N PRO A 30 17.91 13.83 5.55
CA PRO A 30 17.56 15.26 5.50
C PRO A 30 17.01 15.72 4.13
N GLU A 31 17.16 14.90 3.10
CA GLU A 31 16.61 15.10 1.76
C GLU A 31 15.10 14.77 1.69
N ASP A 32 14.60 13.95 2.62
CA ASP A 32 13.18 13.61 2.68
C ASP A 32 12.37 14.77 3.25
N THR A 33 11.34 15.19 2.52
CA THR A 33 10.41 16.20 3.01
C THR A 33 9.64 15.66 4.22
N PRO A 34 9.62 16.40 5.35
CA PRO A 34 8.87 15.99 6.53
C PRO A 34 7.38 15.80 6.22
N GLU A 35 6.75 14.85 6.90
CA GLU A 35 5.32 14.57 6.70
C GLU A 35 4.44 15.78 7.00
N GLU A 36 4.82 16.61 7.97
CA GLU A 36 4.10 17.83 8.34
C GLU A 36 4.03 18.82 7.17
N VAL A 37 5.09 18.88 6.37
CA VAL A 37 5.15 19.71 5.15
C VAL A 37 4.30 19.09 4.05
N LEU A 38 4.36 17.77 3.87
CA LEU A 38 3.55 17.05 2.87
C LEU A 38 2.05 17.15 3.16
N ARG A 39 1.63 17.10 4.43
CA ARG A 39 0.23 17.28 4.85
C ARG A 39 -0.31 18.67 4.52
N THR A 40 0.58 19.66 4.42
CA THR A 40 0.22 21.05 4.09
C THR A 40 0.32 21.32 2.57
N LYS A 41 0.96 20.42 1.79
CA LYS A 41 1.11 20.58 0.35
C LYS A 41 -0.21 20.30 -0.36
N ILE A 42 -0.78 21.34 -0.97
CA ILE A 42 -1.97 21.22 -1.80
C ILE A 42 -1.58 20.56 -3.13
N ILE A 43 -2.10 19.36 -3.39
CA ILE A 43 -1.86 18.63 -4.63
C ILE A 43 -2.79 19.22 -5.70
N LEU A 44 -2.23 20.00 -6.62
CA LEU A 44 -2.97 20.61 -7.75
C LEU A 44 -2.92 19.76 -9.01
N GLU A 45 -2.04 18.76 -9.04
CA GLU A 45 -1.82 17.87 -10.16
C GLU A 45 -2.80 16.70 -10.08
N ALA A 46 -3.91 16.80 -10.80
CA ALA A 46 -4.85 15.71 -10.99
C ALA A 46 -4.76 15.15 -12.41
N ARG A 47 -5.16 13.89 -12.59
CA ARG A 47 -5.36 13.30 -13.91
C ARG A 47 -6.80 12.87 -14.08
N SER A 48 -7.33 12.97 -15.28
CA SER A 48 -8.68 12.48 -15.61
C SER A 48 -8.78 10.98 -15.33
N ARG A 49 -9.82 10.55 -14.62
CA ARG A 49 -10.12 9.12 -14.38
C ARG A 49 -10.54 8.39 -15.67
N ILE A 50 -10.93 9.14 -16.69
CA ILE A 50 -11.43 8.61 -17.96
C ILE A 50 -10.26 8.39 -18.92
N ASP A 51 -9.44 9.43 -19.14
CA ASP A 51 -8.42 9.45 -20.20
C ASP A 51 -6.97 9.55 -19.71
N GLY A 52 -6.75 9.72 -18.40
CA GLY A 52 -5.41 9.80 -17.81
C GLY A 52 -4.62 11.08 -18.12
N GLN A 53 -5.24 12.04 -18.81
CA GLN A 53 -4.65 13.34 -19.15
C GLN A 53 -4.53 14.25 -17.91
N PRO A 54 -3.52 15.13 -17.84
CA PRO A 54 -3.41 16.11 -16.77
C PRO A 54 -4.61 17.06 -16.80
N LEU A 55 -5.17 17.35 -15.63
CA LEU A 55 -6.40 18.10 -15.45
C LEU A 55 -6.19 19.20 -14.41
N THR A 56 -6.74 20.38 -14.65
CA THR A 56 -6.70 21.47 -13.66
C THR A 56 -7.66 21.18 -12.50
N PRO A 57 -7.45 21.77 -11.30
CA PRO A 57 -8.34 21.56 -10.16
C PRO A 57 -9.81 21.95 -10.42
N ALA A 58 -10.05 22.97 -11.25
CA ALA A 58 -11.39 23.42 -11.59
C ALA A 58 -12.12 22.42 -12.51
N GLU A 59 -11.43 21.94 -13.54
CA GLU A 59 -11.95 20.91 -14.44
C GLU A 59 -12.17 19.58 -13.70
N TYR A 60 -11.32 19.25 -12.72
CA TYR A 60 -11.50 18.09 -11.85
C TYR A 60 -12.77 18.19 -11.01
N ALA A 61 -13.02 19.35 -10.41
CA ALA A 61 -14.22 19.59 -9.63
C ALA A 61 -15.50 19.47 -10.47
N GLN A 62 -15.48 19.98 -11.71
CA GLN A 62 -16.58 19.83 -12.67
C GLN A 62 -16.79 18.37 -13.05
N LEU A 63 -15.75 17.66 -13.49
CA LEU A 63 -15.83 16.24 -13.86
C LEU A 63 -16.32 15.37 -12.70
N GLN A 64 -15.93 15.69 -11.47
CA GLN A 64 -16.39 14.96 -10.30
C GLN A 64 -17.88 15.25 -9.97
N ALA A 65 -18.37 16.47 -10.22
CA ALA A 65 -19.77 16.81 -10.08
C ALA A 65 -20.62 16.06 -11.12
N ASP A 66 -20.18 16.05 -12.38
CA ASP A 66 -20.85 15.33 -13.47
C ASP A 66 -20.94 13.81 -13.20
N LEU A 67 -19.86 13.22 -12.66
CA LEU A 67 -19.85 11.80 -12.30
C LEU A 67 -20.68 11.48 -11.04
N ALA A 68 -20.84 12.44 -10.13
CA ALA A 68 -21.61 12.25 -8.90
C ALA A 68 -23.12 12.33 -9.13
N GLU A 69 -23.57 12.97 -10.21
CA GLU A 69 -24.98 13.17 -10.51
C GLU A 69 -25.71 11.93 -11.03
N SER A 70 -25.04 10.81 -11.34
CA SER A 70 -25.75 9.60 -11.76
C SER A 70 -26.35 8.86 -10.56
N PRO A 71 -27.69 8.86 -10.36
CA PRO A 71 -28.31 8.04 -9.32
C PRO A 71 -28.32 6.55 -9.69
N TYR A 72 -27.99 6.22 -10.94
CA TYR A 72 -27.95 4.86 -11.45
C TYR A 72 -26.52 4.31 -11.46
N PRO A 73 -26.35 3.02 -11.14
CA PRO A 73 -25.06 2.36 -11.29
C PRO A 73 -24.62 2.44 -12.76
N PRO A 74 -23.31 2.55 -13.03
CA PRO A 74 -22.79 2.63 -14.39
C PRO A 74 -23.25 1.41 -15.20
N GLU A 75 -23.94 1.67 -16.31
CA GLU A 75 -24.43 0.60 -17.18
C GLU A 75 -23.26 -0.04 -17.93
N LEU A 76 -23.02 -1.32 -17.67
CA LEU A 76 -22.06 -2.11 -18.43
C LEU A 76 -22.64 -2.44 -19.80
N SER A 77 -21.82 -2.41 -20.85
CA SER A 77 -22.26 -2.85 -22.18
C SER A 77 -22.73 -4.32 -22.12
N PRO A 78 -23.74 -4.71 -22.91
CA PRO A 78 -24.29 -6.07 -22.87
C PRO A 78 -23.22 -7.14 -23.16
N GLU A 79 -22.24 -6.81 -24.02
CA GLU A 79 -21.10 -7.68 -24.32
C GLU A 79 -20.23 -7.94 -23.08
N VAL A 80 -19.92 -6.89 -22.31
CA VAL A 80 -19.12 -7.03 -21.08
C VAL A 80 -19.89 -7.81 -20.01
N GLN A 81 -21.20 -7.59 -19.88
CA GLN A 81 -22.05 -8.36 -18.96
C GLN A 81 -22.02 -9.85 -19.30
N GLN A 82 -22.16 -10.18 -20.59
CA GLN A 82 -22.10 -11.56 -21.08
C GLN A 82 -20.72 -12.18 -20.84
N LEU A 83 -19.64 -11.43 -21.09
CA LEU A 83 -18.27 -11.89 -20.83
C LEU A 83 -18.05 -12.19 -19.34
N ILE A 84 -18.48 -11.30 -18.44
CA ILE A 84 -18.41 -11.52 -16.99
C ILE A 84 -19.17 -12.79 -16.60
N PHE A 85 -20.38 -13.00 -17.14
CA PHE A 85 -21.18 -14.20 -16.87
C PHE A 85 -20.46 -15.48 -17.31
N LEU A 86 -19.87 -15.51 -18.51
CA LEU A 86 -19.09 -16.64 -19.00
C LEU A 86 -17.86 -16.92 -18.13
N LEU A 87 -17.19 -15.87 -17.64
CA LEU A 87 -16.05 -16.00 -16.72
C LEU A 87 -16.47 -16.60 -15.38
N GLN A 88 -17.62 -16.22 -14.84
CA GLN A 88 -18.18 -16.79 -13.61
C GLN A 88 -18.50 -18.29 -13.79
N ILE A 89 -19.11 -18.69 -14.91
CA ILE A 89 -19.34 -20.11 -15.22
C ILE A 89 -18.01 -20.86 -15.29
N ARG A 90 -17.02 -20.33 -16.03
CA ARG A 90 -15.70 -20.95 -16.13
C ARG A 90 -15.05 -21.12 -14.75
N GLN A 91 -15.15 -20.12 -13.89
CA GLN A 91 -14.64 -20.18 -12.53
C GLN A 91 -15.33 -21.28 -11.71
N MET A 92 -16.65 -21.40 -11.82
CA MET A 92 -17.40 -22.48 -11.16
C MET A 92 -16.99 -23.87 -11.66
N LEU A 93 -16.82 -24.03 -12.98
CA LEU A 93 -16.38 -25.30 -13.57
C LEU A 93 -14.97 -25.69 -13.12
N ARG A 94 -14.05 -24.73 -12.96
CA ARG A 94 -12.70 -24.99 -12.40
C ARG A 94 -12.71 -25.59 -10.99
N ILE A 95 -13.77 -25.38 -10.21
CA ILE A 95 -13.92 -26.00 -8.88
C ILE A 95 -14.23 -27.49 -9.02
N LEU A 96 -15.06 -27.86 -10.00
CA LEU A 96 -15.53 -29.24 -10.21
C LEU A 96 -14.53 -30.09 -11.01
N THR A 97 -13.82 -29.47 -11.94
CA THR A 97 -12.79 -30.13 -12.76
C THR A 97 -11.42 -29.55 -12.39
N PRO A 98 -10.62 -30.22 -11.55
CA PRO A 98 -9.23 -29.85 -11.31
C PRO A 98 -8.40 -30.27 -12.54
N LEU A 99 -8.47 -29.48 -13.60
CA LEU A 99 -7.56 -29.55 -14.74
C LEU A 99 -6.70 -28.29 -14.77
#